data_AF-A0A7X8X3Y2-F1
#
_entry.id   AF-A0A7X8X3Y2-F1
#
_cell.length_a   1.000
_cell.length_b   1.000
_cell.length_c   1.000
_cell.angle_alpha   90.00
_cell.angle_beta   90.00
_cell.angle_gamma   90.00
#
_symmetry.space_group_name_H-M   'P 1'
#
loop_
_entity.id
_entity.type
_entity.pdbx_description
1 polymer ?
#
loop_
_entity_poly.entity_id
_entity_poly.type
_entity_poly.pdbx_seq_one_letter_code
_entity_poly.pdbx_strand_id
1 'polypeptide(L)'
;MSGEIPLALTEQGKVMVPAREVFQALGMNVVWDGKNQAIHAYSKAGSVTPAKPSDRKDEFSWLEDMTVIRNVGPFFRQQGQKFMLAAGGHQHGIAVALGENKEAEVTVRTDANYRGIEGWLGVEDETMNSSGAYVLTIYADGNKIYESKPVLPATYPHYVSSNWTGITSALTVKFNVKWIDSGCVGDYKGFTAVLADFKLIKK
;
A
#
# COMPACT_ATOMS: atom_id res chain seq x y z
N MET A 1 -18.47 -15.57 -32.00
CA MET A 1 -17.49 -16.66 -32.01
C MET A 1 -17.12 -16.94 -30.56
N SER A 2 -17.39 -18.16 -30.10
CA SER A 2 -17.09 -18.65 -28.75
C SER A 2 -15.57 -18.78 -28.61
N GLY A 3 -14.94 -17.85 -27.89
CA GLY A 3 -13.51 -17.91 -27.59
C GLY A 3 -13.30 -18.67 -26.29
N GLU A 4 -12.84 -19.92 -26.38
CA GLU A 4 -12.28 -20.63 -25.25
C GLU A 4 -11.15 -19.78 -24.65
N ILE A 5 -11.28 -19.41 -23.38
CA ILE A 5 -10.22 -18.72 -22.62
C ILE A 5 -9.10 -19.75 -22.43
N PRO A 6 -7.91 -19.59 -23.03
CA PRO A 6 -6.84 -20.56 -22.86
C PRO A 6 -6.35 -20.47 -21.42
N LEU A 7 -6.74 -21.45 -20.61
CA LEU A 7 -6.16 -21.67 -19.29
C LEU A 7 -4.77 -22.26 -19.50
N ALA A 8 -3.73 -21.51 -19.15
CA ALA A 8 -2.38 -22.06 -19.13
C ALA A 8 -2.15 -22.71 -17.76
N LEU A 9 -2.08 -24.06 -17.72
CA LEU A 9 -1.50 -24.75 -16.57
C LEU A 9 0.01 -24.52 -16.59
N THR A 10 0.53 -23.97 -15.50
CA THR A 10 1.97 -23.99 -15.23
C THR A 10 2.35 -25.36 -14.66
N GLU A 11 3.62 -25.76 -14.81
CA GLU A 11 4.16 -27.01 -14.25
C GLU A 11 4.03 -27.09 -12.71
N GLN A 12 3.68 -25.99 -12.06
CA GLN A 12 3.51 -25.86 -10.60
C GLN A 12 2.05 -26.04 -10.14
N GLY A 13 1.16 -26.56 -10.99
CA GLY A 13 -0.25 -26.75 -10.67
C GLY A 13 -1.04 -25.45 -10.50
N LYS A 14 -0.49 -24.31 -10.91
CA LYS A 14 -1.17 -23.01 -10.91
C LYS A 14 -1.74 -22.73 -12.29
N VAL A 15 -3.00 -22.30 -12.31
CA VAL A 15 -3.71 -21.91 -13.53
C VAL A 15 -3.56 -20.42 -13.73
N MET A 16 -2.98 -20.02 -14.86
CA MET A 16 -2.90 -18.61 -15.26
C MET A 16 -4.12 -18.25 -16.08
N VAL A 17 -4.74 -17.12 -15.74
CA VAL A 17 -5.92 -16.60 -16.44
C VAL A 17 -5.53 -15.32 -17.19
N PRO A 18 -5.90 -15.17 -18.47
CA PRO A 18 -5.64 -13.95 -19.23
C PRO A 18 -6.37 -12.75 -18.62
N ALA A 19 -5.64 -11.91 -17.87
CA ALA A 19 -6.23 -10.79 -17.12
C ALA A 19 -7.07 -9.85 -18.01
N ARG A 20 -6.62 -9.57 -19.25
CA ARG A 20 -7.35 -8.74 -20.22
C ARG A 20 -8.74 -9.31 -20.52
N GLU A 21 -8.83 -10.61 -20.76
CA GLU A 21 -10.07 -11.28 -21.16
C GLU A 21 -11.06 -11.29 -20.00
N VAL A 22 -10.59 -11.55 -18.77
CA VAL A 22 -11.41 -11.47 -17.56
C VAL A 22 -11.99 -10.08 -17.40
N PHE A 23 -11.18 -9.03 -17.47
CA PHE A 23 -11.67 -7.66 -17.34
C PHE A 23 -12.64 -7.27 -18.46
N GLN A 24 -12.38 -7.68 -19.71
CA GLN A 24 -13.29 -7.43 -20.83
C GLN A 24 -14.61 -8.19 -20.69
N ALA A 25 -14.59 -9.44 -20.19
CA ALA A 25 -15.79 -10.22 -19.89
C ALA A 25 -16.63 -9.57 -18.79
N LEU A 26 -15.99 -8.89 -17.83
CA LEU A 26 -16.65 -8.06 -16.80
C LEU A 26 -17.13 -6.70 -17.34
N GLY A 27 -17.07 -6.47 -18.65
CA GLY A 27 -17.51 -5.23 -19.29
C GLY A 27 -16.57 -4.05 -19.07
N MET A 28 -15.33 -4.29 -18.68
CA MET A 28 -14.32 -3.25 -18.48
C MET A 28 -13.52 -2.97 -19.77
N ASN A 29 -13.03 -1.75 -19.91
CA ASN A 29 -12.04 -1.37 -20.93
C ASN A 29 -10.63 -1.55 -20.36
N VAL A 30 -9.72 -2.17 -21.13
CA VAL A 30 -8.36 -2.52 -20.67
C VAL A 30 -7.31 -1.82 -21.53
N VAL A 31 -6.51 -0.95 -20.94
CA VAL A 31 -5.47 -0.15 -21.60
C VAL A 31 -4.09 -0.56 -21.08
N TRP A 32 -3.14 -0.74 -21.98
CA TRP A 32 -1.73 -0.95 -21.64
C TRP A 32 -1.00 0.39 -21.60
N ASP A 33 -0.35 0.69 -20.48
CA ASP A 33 0.59 1.79 -20.33
C ASP A 33 2.02 1.26 -20.47
N GLY A 34 2.55 1.35 -21.70
CA GLY A 34 3.91 0.88 -22.01
C GLY A 34 5.02 1.68 -21.35
N LYS A 35 4.76 2.92 -20.90
CA LYS A 35 5.75 3.76 -20.24
C LYS A 35 5.96 3.31 -18.79
N ASN A 36 4.85 3.03 -18.09
CA ASN A 36 4.88 2.62 -16.69
C ASN A 36 4.84 1.10 -16.50
N GLN A 37 4.81 0.33 -17.61
CA GLN A 37 4.67 -1.13 -17.60
C GLN A 37 3.44 -1.59 -16.78
N ALA A 38 2.32 -0.87 -16.92
CA ALA A 38 1.10 -1.06 -16.13
C ALA A 38 -0.11 -1.35 -17.02
N ILE A 39 -1.07 -2.12 -16.48
CA ILE A 39 -2.37 -2.36 -17.11
C ILE A 39 -3.44 -1.59 -16.32
N HIS A 40 -4.29 -0.84 -17.02
CA HIS A 40 -5.43 -0.16 -16.42
C HIS A 40 -6.75 -0.76 -16.92
N ALA A 41 -7.69 -1.01 -16.01
CA ALA A 41 -9.03 -1.52 -16.33
C ALA A 41 -10.12 -0.60 -15.76
N TYR A 42 -11.14 -0.24 -16.56
CA TYR A 42 -12.20 0.72 -16.19
C TYR A 42 -13.59 0.23 -16.57
N SER A 43 -14.64 0.49 -15.78
CA SER A 43 -16.03 0.13 -16.12
C SER A 43 -16.56 0.89 -17.35
N LYS A 44 -17.32 0.22 -18.24
CA LYS A 44 -17.96 0.87 -19.41
C LYS A 44 -19.13 1.81 -19.08
N ALA A 45 -19.65 1.80 -17.86
CA ALA A 45 -20.63 2.78 -17.40
C ALA A 45 -19.92 3.89 -16.61
N GLY A 46 -19.96 5.11 -17.14
CA GLY A 46 -19.19 6.25 -16.63
C GLY A 46 -17.84 6.32 -17.33
N SER A 47 -17.83 6.94 -18.51
CA SER A 47 -16.63 7.41 -19.18
C SER A 47 -15.87 8.40 -18.29
N VAL A 48 -15.11 7.88 -17.33
CA VAL A 48 -13.91 8.56 -16.89
C VAL A 48 -12.91 8.27 -17.99
N THR A 49 -12.91 9.13 -19.00
CA THR A 49 -11.71 9.30 -19.83
C THR A 49 -10.56 9.34 -18.84
N PRO A 50 -9.54 8.48 -18.94
CA PRO A 50 -8.32 8.73 -18.20
C PRO A 50 -7.97 10.17 -18.58
N ALA A 51 -7.96 11.07 -17.60
CA ALA A 51 -7.24 12.30 -17.80
C ALA A 51 -5.91 11.85 -18.40
N LYS A 52 -5.53 12.41 -19.56
CA LYS A 52 -4.15 12.28 -20.06
C LYS A 52 -3.26 12.27 -18.83
N PRO A 53 -2.30 11.32 -18.69
CA PRO A 53 -1.33 11.39 -17.60
C PRO A 53 -0.86 12.82 -17.58
N SER A 54 -1.30 13.59 -16.58
CA SER A 54 -1.05 15.02 -16.62
C SER A 54 0.46 15.10 -16.55
N ASP A 55 1.09 15.84 -17.45
CA ASP A 55 2.54 16.07 -17.40
C ASP A 55 2.97 16.79 -16.08
N ARG A 56 2.04 17.02 -15.14
CA ARG A 56 2.37 17.04 -13.71
C ARG A 56 3.05 15.71 -13.35
N LYS A 57 4.39 15.73 -13.32
CA LYS A 57 5.08 14.98 -12.28
C LYS A 57 4.43 15.43 -10.97
N ASP A 58 3.58 14.59 -10.41
CA ASP A 58 2.99 14.87 -9.11
C ASP A 58 4.14 15.07 -8.15
N GLU A 59 4.34 16.32 -7.72
CA GLU A 59 5.28 16.60 -6.67
C GLU A 59 4.79 15.91 -5.42
N PHE A 60 5.70 15.24 -4.72
CA PHE A 60 5.38 14.57 -3.48
C PHE A 60 6.51 14.77 -2.49
N SER A 61 6.21 14.49 -1.23
CA SER A 61 7.19 14.32 -0.18
C SER A 61 7.11 12.88 0.32
N TRP A 62 8.26 12.27 0.57
CA TRP A 62 8.30 10.97 1.22
C TRP A 62 7.84 11.08 2.67
N LEU A 63 7.09 10.09 3.16
CA LEU A 63 6.64 10.05 4.55
C LEU A 63 7.83 10.11 5.52
N GLU A 64 8.92 9.41 5.22
CA GLU A 64 10.11 9.46 6.06
C GLU A 64 10.70 10.87 6.15
N ASP A 65 10.56 11.73 5.15
CA ASP A 65 11.14 13.08 5.17
C ASP A 65 10.24 14.14 5.81
N MET A 66 9.02 13.75 6.21
CA MET A 66 8.07 14.67 6.82
C MET A 66 8.51 15.13 8.23
N THR A 67 8.10 16.34 8.62
CA THR A 67 8.28 16.79 10.01
C THR A 67 7.38 15.97 10.94
N VAL A 68 7.99 15.15 11.79
CA VAL A 68 7.31 14.38 12.83
C VAL A 68 6.97 15.28 14.02
N ILE A 69 5.69 15.35 14.38
CA ILE A 69 5.20 16.09 15.55
C ILE A 69 4.96 15.19 16.75
N ARG A 70 4.74 13.88 16.52
CA ARG A 70 4.59 12.88 17.57
C ARG A 70 5.08 11.53 17.07
N ASN A 71 5.78 10.80 17.92
CA ASN A 71 6.15 9.41 17.70
C ASN A 71 5.92 8.62 19.00
N VAL A 72 5.07 7.59 18.92
CA VAL A 72 4.83 6.64 20.01
C VAL A 72 5.03 5.23 19.45
N GLY A 73 6.14 4.60 19.82
CA GLY A 73 6.51 3.26 19.36
C GLY A 73 7.84 3.26 18.59
N PRO A 74 8.36 2.07 18.26
CA PRO A 74 9.68 1.91 17.68
C PRO A 74 9.65 2.08 16.16
N PHE A 75 9.33 3.29 15.69
CA PHE A 75 9.47 3.62 14.26
C PHE A 75 10.94 3.86 13.90
N PHE A 76 11.37 3.32 12.77
CA PHE A 76 12.73 3.50 12.27
C PHE A 76 12.78 3.56 10.74
N ARG A 77 13.87 4.11 10.22
CA ARG A 77 14.24 4.07 8.81
C ARG A 77 15.39 3.09 8.65
N GLN A 78 15.48 2.44 7.49
CA GLN A 78 16.60 1.59 7.16
C GLN A 78 17.65 2.40 6.40
N GLN A 79 18.83 2.60 7.00
CA GLN A 79 19.88 3.39 6.36
C GLN A 79 20.65 2.55 5.35
N GLY A 80 20.63 2.95 4.09
CA GLY A 80 21.46 2.36 3.02
C GLY A 80 21.08 0.94 2.61
N GLN A 81 19.98 0.39 3.12
CA GLN A 81 19.43 -0.91 2.75
C GLN A 81 17.96 -0.76 2.39
N LYS A 82 17.47 -1.66 1.53
CA LYS A 82 16.06 -1.69 1.13
C LYS A 82 15.23 -2.42 2.17
N PHE A 83 13.98 -1.99 2.34
CA PHE A 83 12.96 -2.83 2.96
C PHE A 83 12.58 -3.93 1.99
N MET A 84 12.65 -5.19 2.39
CA MET A 84 12.30 -6.33 1.56
C MET A 84 10.91 -6.80 1.95
N LEU A 85 9.96 -6.68 1.03
CA LEU A 85 8.63 -7.26 1.17
C LEU A 85 8.50 -8.41 0.17
N ALA A 86 7.47 -9.25 0.32
CA ALA A 86 7.26 -10.44 -0.53
C ALA A 86 7.21 -10.17 -2.06
N ALA A 87 7.07 -8.91 -2.51
CA ALA A 87 7.09 -8.50 -3.92
C ALA A 87 8.38 -7.79 -4.37
N GLY A 88 9.36 -7.59 -3.49
CA GLY A 88 10.64 -6.97 -3.82
C GLY A 88 11.08 -5.90 -2.82
N GLY A 89 12.22 -5.29 -3.16
CA GLY A 89 12.88 -4.30 -2.31
C GLY A 89 12.43 -2.86 -2.57
N HIS A 90 12.13 -2.14 -1.51
CA HIS A 90 11.72 -0.73 -1.49
C HIS A 90 12.81 0.15 -0.86
N GLN A 91 13.15 1.26 -1.51
CA GLN A 91 14.20 2.17 -1.03
C GLN A 91 13.71 3.18 0.00
N HIS A 92 12.40 3.47 -0.03
CA HIS A 92 11.77 4.49 0.78
C HIS A 92 10.76 3.89 1.74
N GLY A 93 10.52 4.57 2.85
CA GLY A 93 9.51 4.19 3.82
C GLY A 93 9.96 4.29 5.28
N ILE A 94 9.00 3.97 6.14
CA ILE A 94 9.21 3.83 7.58
C ILE A 94 8.75 2.44 8.02
N ALA A 95 9.50 1.84 8.93
CA ALA A 95 9.17 0.56 9.53
C ALA A 95 8.83 0.72 11.01
N VAL A 96 8.07 -0.23 11.53
CA VAL A 96 7.74 -0.31 12.96
C VAL A 96 7.78 -1.76 13.43
N ALA A 97 8.61 -2.01 14.45
CA ALA A 97 8.67 -3.31 15.11
C ALA A 97 7.52 -3.43 16.11
N LEU A 98 6.61 -4.38 15.89
CA LEU A 98 5.46 -4.60 16.77
C LEU A 98 5.51 -5.99 17.38
N GLY A 99 5.27 -6.03 18.70
CA GLY A 99 5.00 -7.26 19.44
C GLY A 99 3.50 -7.50 19.62
N GLU A 100 3.15 -8.65 20.17
CA GLU A 100 1.78 -9.05 20.46
C GLU A 100 1.01 -7.99 21.28
N ASN A 101 -0.23 -7.71 20.86
CA ASN A 101 -1.12 -6.74 21.49
C ASN A 101 -0.54 -5.31 21.63
N LYS A 102 0.44 -4.94 20.79
CA LYS A 102 0.99 -3.58 20.76
C LYS A 102 0.41 -2.75 19.62
N GLU A 103 0.52 -1.44 19.80
CA GLU A 103 0.10 -0.44 18.83
C GLU A 103 1.13 0.70 18.86
N ALA A 104 1.35 1.32 17.71
CA ALA A 104 2.27 2.42 17.55
C ALA A 104 1.64 3.50 16.65
N GLU A 105 2.03 4.74 16.85
CA GLU A 105 1.60 5.84 16.00
C GLU A 105 2.71 6.87 15.74
N VAL A 106 2.69 7.41 14.52
CA VAL A 106 3.48 8.57 14.14
C VAL A 106 2.57 9.62 13.53
N THR A 107 2.72 10.86 13.97
CA THR A 107 1.98 12.00 13.43
C THR A 107 2.95 12.95 12.76
N VAL A 108 2.63 13.35 11.52
CA VAL A 108 3.41 14.27 10.71
C VAL A 108 2.64 15.56 10.45
N ARG A 109 3.36 16.67 10.31
CA ARG A 109 2.80 17.96 9.93
C ARG A 109 2.66 18.04 8.41
N THR A 110 1.48 18.41 7.93
CA THR A 110 1.17 18.56 6.50
C THR A 110 0.90 20.00 6.09
N ASP A 111 0.55 20.88 7.02
CA ASP A 111 0.30 22.32 6.79
C ASP A 111 -0.68 22.58 5.62
N ALA A 112 -1.64 21.67 5.41
CA ALA A 112 -2.58 21.68 4.30
C ALA A 112 -1.92 21.80 2.90
N ASN A 113 -0.68 21.33 2.72
CA ASN A 113 0.04 21.40 1.44
C ASN A 113 -0.15 20.17 0.54
N TYR A 114 -0.87 19.16 1.01
CA TYR A 114 -1.01 17.86 0.36
C TYR A 114 -2.46 17.52 0.07
N ARG A 115 -2.70 16.67 -0.93
CA ARG A 115 -4.04 16.28 -1.37
C ARG A 115 -4.36 14.81 -1.13
N GLY A 116 -3.36 13.94 -1.06
CA GLY A 116 -3.55 12.51 -0.86
C GLY A 116 -2.30 11.79 -0.40
N ILE A 117 -2.46 10.52 0.00
CA ILE A 117 -1.38 9.65 0.46
C ILE A 117 -1.43 8.34 -0.32
N GLU A 118 -0.28 7.87 -0.82
CA GLU A 118 -0.20 6.57 -1.47
C GLU A 118 1.07 5.82 -1.10
N GLY A 119 1.06 4.50 -1.23
CA GLY A 119 2.22 3.66 -0.91
C GLY A 119 1.86 2.20 -0.70
N TRP A 120 2.83 1.40 -0.26
CA TRP A 120 2.69 -0.04 -0.07
C TRP A 120 2.76 -0.43 1.40
N LEU A 121 1.85 -1.30 1.81
CA LEU A 121 1.84 -1.93 3.12
C LEU A 121 2.39 -3.34 3.01
N GLY A 122 3.33 -3.70 3.87
CA GLY A 122 3.81 -5.07 3.97
C GLY A 122 4.50 -5.36 5.28
N VAL A 123 4.95 -6.60 5.41
CA VAL A 123 5.80 -7.07 6.51
C VAL A 123 7.17 -7.35 5.93
N GLU A 124 8.20 -6.92 6.64
CA GLU A 124 9.59 -7.17 6.26
C GLU A 124 9.87 -8.68 6.22
N ASP A 125 10.53 -9.12 5.15
CA ASP A 125 10.81 -10.52 4.85
C ASP A 125 11.61 -11.21 5.97
N GLU A 126 12.51 -10.49 6.65
CA GLU A 126 13.23 -10.99 7.82
C GLU A 126 12.30 -11.45 8.95
N THR A 127 11.08 -10.92 8.99
CA THR A 127 10.06 -11.27 9.98
C THR A 127 8.88 -12.07 9.39
N MET A 128 9.01 -12.63 8.19
CA MET A 128 7.91 -13.27 7.45
C MET A 128 7.28 -14.49 8.14
N ASN A 129 7.98 -15.15 9.06
CA ASN A 129 7.46 -16.33 9.79
C ASN A 129 6.64 -15.96 11.03
N SER A 130 6.27 -14.68 11.19
CA SER A 130 5.41 -14.26 12.29
C SER A 130 3.99 -14.77 12.14
N SER A 131 3.33 -15.09 13.25
CA SER A 131 1.89 -15.31 13.29
C SER A 131 1.11 -14.01 13.55
N GLY A 132 1.78 -12.89 13.77
CA GLY A 132 1.15 -11.59 13.96
C GLY A 132 0.76 -10.95 12.63
N ALA A 133 -0.28 -10.13 12.62
CA ALA A 133 -0.60 -9.24 11.50
C ALA A 133 -0.81 -7.81 12.01
N TYR A 134 -0.97 -6.84 11.10
CA TYR A 134 -1.33 -5.48 11.51
C TYR A 134 -2.47 -4.88 10.69
N VAL A 135 -3.11 -3.87 11.27
CA VAL A 135 -3.99 -2.94 10.58
C VAL A 135 -3.36 -1.55 10.65
N LEU A 136 -3.33 -0.85 9.51
CA LEU A 136 -3.03 0.57 9.45
C LEU A 136 -4.32 1.37 9.48
N THR A 137 -4.38 2.35 10.37
CA THR A 137 -5.41 3.40 10.35
C THR A 137 -4.76 4.76 10.11
N ILE A 138 -5.26 5.52 9.15
CA ILE A 138 -4.80 6.89 8.86
C ILE A 138 -5.86 7.88 9.34
N TYR A 139 -5.42 8.90 10.07
CA TYR A 139 -6.26 10.01 10.52
C TYR A 139 -5.76 11.33 9.96
N ALA A 140 -6.67 12.20 9.53
CA ALA A 140 -6.41 13.59 9.18
C ALA A 140 -7.05 14.51 10.23
N ASP A 141 -6.24 15.29 10.93
CA ASP A 141 -6.67 16.15 12.05
C ASP A 141 -7.61 15.43 13.04
N GLY A 142 -7.28 14.17 13.35
CA GLY A 142 -8.04 13.32 14.28
C GLY A 142 -9.20 12.53 13.67
N ASN A 143 -9.61 12.83 12.43
CA ASN A 143 -10.67 12.09 11.75
C ASN A 143 -10.11 10.89 10.99
N LYS A 144 -10.66 9.69 11.20
CA LYS A 144 -10.25 8.49 10.46
C LYS A 144 -10.62 8.67 8.98
N ILE A 145 -9.64 8.58 8.09
CA ILE A 145 -9.84 8.68 6.63
C ILE A 145 -9.62 7.35 5.91
N TYR A 146 -8.85 6.44 6.50
CA TYR A 146 -8.52 5.15 5.90
C TYR A 146 -8.25 4.11 6.99
N GLU A 147 -8.64 2.87 6.72
CA GLU A 147 -8.33 1.69 7.52
C GLU A 147 -8.03 0.54 6.56
N SER A 148 -6.88 -0.11 6.72
CA SER A 148 -6.48 -1.22 5.87
C SER A 148 -7.23 -2.50 6.26
N LYS A 149 -7.25 -3.47 5.35
CA LYS A 149 -7.42 -4.87 5.75
C LYS A 149 -6.20 -5.32 6.58
N PRO A 150 -6.31 -6.42 7.36
CA PRO A 150 -5.15 -7.08 7.93
C PRO A 150 -4.05 -7.28 6.89
N VAL A 151 -2.83 -6.88 7.24
CA VAL A 151 -1.62 -7.10 6.44
C VAL A 151 -0.85 -8.22 7.11
N LEU A 152 -0.71 -9.34 6.39
CA LEU A 152 -0.14 -10.56 6.92
C LEU A 152 1.33 -10.71 6.48
N PRO A 153 2.18 -11.33 7.31
CA PRO A 153 3.49 -11.82 6.91
C PRO A 153 3.42 -12.75 5.70
N ALA A 154 4.48 -12.77 4.88
CA ALA A 154 4.60 -13.59 3.66
C ALA A 154 3.47 -13.40 2.62
N THR A 155 2.73 -12.28 2.66
CA THR A 155 1.72 -11.94 1.66
C THR A 155 2.15 -10.77 0.79
N TYR A 156 1.57 -10.69 -0.41
CA TYR A 156 1.86 -9.59 -1.33
C TYR A 156 1.54 -8.23 -0.69
N PRO A 157 2.39 -7.21 -0.89
CA PRO A 157 2.14 -5.88 -0.37
C PRO A 157 0.81 -5.29 -0.84
N HIS A 158 0.10 -4.62 0.06
CA HIS A 158 -1.18 -3.99 -0.24
C HIS A 158 -0.98 -2.52 -0.61
N TYR A 159 -1.45 -2.11 -1.80
CA TYR A 159 -1.37 -0.71 -2.22
C TYR A 159 -2.46 0.15 -1.57
N VAL A 160 -2.03 1.28 -1.01
CA VAL A 160 -2.91 2.37 -0.55
C VAL A 160 -2.93 3.44 -1.64
N SER A 161 -4.12 3.75 -2.17
CA SER A 161 -4.30 4.75 -3.21
C SER A 161 -4.67 6.12 -2.64
N SER A 162 -4.13 7.19 -3.25
CA SER A 162 -4.49 8.58 -2.96
C SER A 162 -5.99 8.88 -3.09
N ASN A 163 -6.73 8.07 -3.86
CA ASN A 163 -8.17 8.23 -4.06
C ASN A 163 -8.99 7.95 -2.80
N TRP A 164 -8.42 7.25 -1.81
CA TRP A 164 -9.10 6.87 -0.57
C TRP A 164 -8.53 7.60 0.65
N THR A 165 -7.55 8.47 0.47
CA THR A 165 -6.77 9.10 1.55
C THR A 165 -6.69 10.62 1.36
N GLY A 166 -7.82 11.24 0.98
CA GLY A 166 -7.89 12.68 0.74
C GLY A 166 -7.54 13.50 2.00
N ILE A 167 -6.57 14.41 1.88
CA ILE A 167 -6.04 15.23 2.99
C ILE A 167 -5.90 16.72 2.65
N THR A 168 -6.67 17.20 1.68
CA THR A 168 -6.57 18.57 1.12
C THR A 168 -6.57 19.68 2.16
N SER A 169 -7.27 19.55 3.29
CA SER A 169 -7.30 20.59 4.33
C SER A 169 -6.57 20.21 5.61
N ALA A 170 -5.89 19.06 5.63
CA ALA A 170 -5.31 18.51 6.85
C ALA A 170 -4.05 19.27 7.26
N LEU A 171 -3.98 19.73 8.51
CA LEU A 171 -2.76 20.30 9.09
C LEU A 171 -1.81 19.22 9.59
N THR A 172 -2.37 18.08 9.99
CA THR A 172 -1.65 16.92 10.51
C THR A 172 -2.23 15.61 9.99
N VAL A 173 -1.36 14.62 9.84
CA VAL A 173 -1.75 13.25 9.49
C VAL A 173 -1.12 12.29 10.48
N LYS A 174 -1.93 11.39 11.03
CA LYS A 174 -1.48 10.32 11.94
C LYS A 174 -1.58 8.97 11.26
N PHE A 175 -0.48 8.22 11.27
CA PHE A 175 -0.40 6.83 10.88
C PHE A 175 -0.37 5.98 12.14
N ASN A 176 -1.38 5.15 12.32
CA ASN A 176 -1.53 4.27 13.47
C ASN A 176 -1.43 2.81 13.01
N VAL A 177 -0.48 2.07 13.57
CA VAL A 177 -0.21 0.68 13.21
C VAL A 177 -0.51 -0.18 14.43
N LYS A 178 -1.50 -1.04 14.31
CA LYS A 178 -1.99 -1.88 15.40
C LYS A 178 -1.75 -3.36 15.11
N TRP A 179 -1.10 -4.06 16.03
CA TRP A 179 -0.99 -5.51 15.98
C TRP A 179 -2.36 -6.17 16.16
N ILE A 180 -2.60 -7.23 15.40
CA ILE A 180 -3.76 -8.10 15.53
C ILE A 180 -3.31 -9.56 15.44
N ASP A 181 -4.08 -10.45 16.07
CA ASP A 181 -3.88 -11.88 15.91
C ASP A 181 -4.41 -12.29 14.54
N SER A 182 -3.54 -12.85 13.70
CA SER A 182 -3.93 -13.33 12.37
C SER A 182 -4.65 -14.68 12.44
N GLY A 183 -4.50 -15.42 13.55
CA GLY A 183 -4.92 -16.83 13.65
C GLY A 183 -4.11 -17.78 12.76
N CYS A 184 -3.09 -17.29 12.05
CA CYS A 184 -2.21 -18.11 11.23
C CYS A 184 -1.14 -18.81 12.08
N VAL A 185 -0.53 -19.85 11.50
CA VAL A 185 0.63 -20.51 12.09
C VAL A 185 1.87 -19.67 11.83
N GLY A 186 2.73 -19.50 12.85
CA GLY A 186 4.01 -18.83 12.74
C GLY A 186 4.92 -19.19 13.93
N ASP A 187 6.22 -18.93 13.78
CA ASP A 187 7.26 -19.31 14.74
C ASP A 187 7.29 -18.38 15.96
N TYR A 188 6.82 -17.14 15.78
CA TYR A 188 6.80 -16.09 16.79
C TYR A 188 5.67 -15.08 16.50
N LYS A 189 5.40 -14.16 17.45
CA LYS A 189 4.26 -13.22 17.37
C LYS A 189 4.61 -11.83 16.85
N GLY A 190 5.86 -11.40 17.00
CA GLY A 190 6.31 -10.06 16.61
C GLY A 190 6.65 -9.97 15.12
N PHE A 191 6.59 -8.78 14.54
CA PHE A 191 6.99 -8.55 13.15
C PHE A 191 7.44 -7.10 12.95
N THR A 192 8.04 -6.83 11.80
CA THR A 192 8.34 -5.48 11.34
C THR A 192 7.36 -5.10 10.23
N ALA A 193 6.41 -4.22 10.54
CA ALA A 193 5.51 -3.65 9.55
C ALA A 193 6.21 -2.52 8.81
N VAL A 194 5.95 -2.40 7.51
CA VAL A 194 6.58 -1.41 6.65
C VAL A 194 5.52 -0.61 5.89
N LEU A 195 5.64 0.71 5.98
CA LEU A 195 4.96 1.70 5.15
C LEU A 195 5.92 2.08 4.02
N ALA A 196 6.01 1.21 3.01
CA ALA A 196 7.00 1.27 1.94
C ALA A 196 6.58 2.26 0.84
N ASP A 197 7.54 3.06 0.38
CA ASP A 197 7.35 4.10 -0.63
C ASP A 197 6.11 4.99 -0.37
N PHE A 198 5.82 5.29 0.91
CA PHE A 198 4.70 6.14 1.27
C PHE A 198 4.97 7.59 0.88
N LYS A 199 4.12 8.13 0.01
CA LYS A 199 4.19 9.48 -0.55
C LYS A 199 3.00 10.31 -0.08
N LEU A 200 3.28 11.56 0.27
CA LEU A 200 2.25 12.58 0.40
C LEU A 200 2.26 13.41 -0.89
N ILE A 201 1.17 13.35 -1.65
CA ILE A 201 1.03 14.02 -2.93
C ILE A 201 0.71 15.50 -2.69
N LYS A 202 1.53 16.41 -3.21
CA LYS A 202 1.31 17.85 -3.09
C LYS A 202 0.10 18.28 -3.92
N LYS A 203 -0.46 19.43 -3.55
CA LYS A 203 -1.57 20.05 -4.28
C LYS A 203 -1.19 20.44 -5.70
#